data_AF-A0A923DBX7-F1
#
_entry.id   AF-A0A923DBX7-F1
#
_cell.length_a   1.000
_cell.length_b   1.000
_cell.length_c   1.000
_cell.angle_alpha   90.00
_cell.angle_beta   90.00
_cell.angle_gamma   90.00
#
_symmetry.space_group_name_H-M   'P 1'
#
loop_
_entity.id
_entity.type
_entity.pdbx_description
1 polymer ?
#
loop_
_entity_poly.entity_id
_entity_poly.type
_entity_poly.pdbx_seq_one_letter_code
_entity_poly.pdbx_strand_id
1 'polypeptide(L)'
;MAKKKIGKVIQMLSPENYIRKKSRSLPIYECLVNTNWQKDGIAHVIVARSHTNGNITVCFYLIDLYCLGVKDTQYLFNISETKYQEKKEGMEHVDFEPIDYPLAHNIVFAGLEFAEEYGFKPHKDFTSITQFMLEEDSEDIELIDIECGKDGKPFFVSGPYDDQVKINQVMAQLERNAGPGKYDFLIEDNPDSEEDGFNILSYEQKRDLFHDLYSRRDELEDEEFEQLNNLTNHIFDNVTDTELVDQFSEEFLDDFDFELTQEFVTEEMLGLHDQNIGSDTRELFLGIYSKASSNSVKARRLLKKFNSETPENPASCFLELIILREENSVDYSEKLKQYFSRFPEYPLLRILMTIDNFFNDEIEVDIIMEDFTMQSVFAGRTLIHSMEVFNYLSVLFMGLFRLGDIDRFEGLCQAYHNLELSDLEFELSDHLVFVIKTNLVNSLFELA
;
A
#
# COMPACT_ATOMS: atom_id res chain seq x y z
N MET A 1 6.49 42.28 -26.50
CA MET A 1 5.88 41.77 -25.25
C MET A 1 4.47 41.33 -25.55
N ALA A 2 4.22 40.03 -25.61
CA ALA A 2 2.88 39.45 -25.58
C ALA A 2 2.91 38.41 -24.45
N LYS A 3 2.22 38.70 -23.33
CA LYS A 3 2.06 37.74 -22.23
C LYS A 3 1.24 36.56 -22.76
N LYS A 4 1.89 35.41 -22.96
CA LYS A 4 1.21 34.14 -23.23
C LYS A 4 0.41 33.79 -21.97
N LYS A 5 -0.92 33.70 -22.09
CA LYS A 5 -1.78 33.19 -21.01
C LYS A 5 -1.33 31.76 -20.70
N ILE A 6 -0.79 31.55 -19.50
CA ILE A 6 -0.56 30.23 -18.93
C ILE A 6 -1.92 29.56 -18.85
N GLY A 7 -2.10 28.44 -19.58
CA GLY A 7 -3.29 27.62 -19.49
C GLY A 7 -3.45 27.16 -18.03
N LYS A 8 -4.68 27.16 -17.53
CA LYS A 8 -4.99 26.69 -16.19
C LYS A 8 -4.51 25.24 -16.08
N VAL A 9 -3.48 24.98 -15.29
CA VAL A 9 -3.05 23.61 -14.96
C VAL A 9 -4.21 23.01 -14.17
N ILE A 10 -4.87 22.00 -14.75
CA ILE A 10 -5.91 21.24 -14.06
C ILE A 10 -5.15 20.18 -13.28
N GLN A 11 -5.08 20.37 -11.97
CA GLN A 11 -4.55 19.38 -11.03
C GLN A 11 -5.37 18.09 -11.18
N MET A 12 -4.73 17.00 -11.57
CA MET A 12 -5.37 15.71 -11.72
C MET A 12 -5.36 15.03 -10.35
N LEU A 13 -6.55 14.69 -9.83
CA LEU A 13 -6.68 14.04 -8.52
C LEU A 13 -6.17 12.60 -8.61
N SER A 14 -5.57 12.08 -7.53
CA SER A 14 -5.35 10.63 -7.38
C SER A 14 -6.68 9.87 -7.54
N PRO A 15 -6.67 8.58 -7.92
CA PRO A 15 -7.87 7.76 -8.03
C PRO A 15 -8.82 7.86 -6.82
N GLU A 16 -8.28 7.75 -5.61
CA GLU A 16 -9.00 7.77 -4.34
C GLU A 16 -9.57 9.17 -4.08
N ASN A 17 -8.75 10.21 -4.26
CA ASN A 17 -9.21 11.59 -4.11
C ASN A 17 -10.25 11.97 -5.16
N TYR A 18 -10.16 11.40 -6.36
CA TYR A 18 -11.18 11.54 -7.39
C TYR A 18 -12.47 10.86 -6.94
N ILE A 19 -12.40 9.62 -6.43
CA ILE A 19 -13.58 8.91 -5.94
C ILE A 19 -14.23 9.70 -4.80
N ARG A 20 -13.46 10.14 -3.80
CA ARG A 20 -13.93 10.95 -2.66
C ARG A 20 -14.63 12.25 -3.10
N LYS A 21 -14.07 12.95 -4.08
CA LYS A 21 -14.48 14.33 -4.41
C LYS A 21 -15.37 14.45 -5.65
N LYS A 22 -15.38 13.45 -6.54
CA LYS A 22 -15.92 13.58 -7.90
C LYS A 22 -16.74 12.40 -8.40
N SER A 23 -16.63 11.20 -7.83
CA SER A 23 -17.36 10.02 -8.36
C SER A 23 -18.87 10.25 -8.48
N ARG A 24 -19.53 10.81 -7.46
CA ARG A 24 -20.97 11.16 -7.46
C ARG A 24 -21.40 12.07 -8.61
N SER A 25 -20.48 12.85 -9.18
CA SER A 25 -20.77 13.73 -10.31
C SER A 25 -20.73 13.03 -11.67
N LEU A 26 -20.19 11.80 -11.72
CA LEU A 26 -20.18 11.00 -12.93
C LEU A 26 -21.55 10.36 -13.15
N PRO A 27 -22.02 10.28 -14.41
CA PRO A 27 -23.24 9.53 -14.73
C PRO A 27 -23.07 8.04 -14.43
N ILE A 28 -24.12 7.42 -13.90
CA ILE A 28 -24.20 5.97 -13.76
C ILE A 28 -24.06 5.34 -15.15
N TYR A 29 -23.15 4.37 -15.27
CA TYR A 29 -23.00 3.52 -16.44
C TYR A 29 -23.92 2.30 -16.31
N GLU A 30 -23.75 1.52 -15.23
CA GLU A 30 -24.63 0.41 -14.88
C GLU A 30 -24.54 0.07 -13.39
N CYS A 31 -25.57 -0.61 -12.88
CA CYS A 31 -25.56 -1.25 -11.58
C CYS A 31 -25.95 -2.72 -11.72
N LEU A 32 -25.30 -3.59 -10.97
CA LEU A 32 -25.52 -5.04 -11.02
C LEU A 32 -25.62 -5.59 -9.59
N VAL A 33 -26.38 -6.67 -9.43
CA VAL A 33 -26.37 -7.50 -8.22
C VAL A 33 -26.33 -8.97 -8.61
N ASN A 34 -25.74 -9.85 -7.78
CA ASN A 34 -25.82 -11.28 -8.01
C ASN A 34 -27.26 -11.81 -7.86
N THR A 35 -27.63 -12.82 -8.62
CA THR A 35 -28.91 -13.51 -8.43
C THR A 35 -29.02 -14.18 -7.06
N ASN A 36 -30.25 -14.37 -6.57
CA ASN A 36 -30.58 -15.00 -5.29
C ASN A 36 -30.06 -14.28 -4.02
N TRP A 37 -29.54 -13.06 -4.14
CA TRP A 37 -29.01 -12.29 -3.01
C TRP A 37 -29.99 -12.17 -1.84
N GLN A 38 -31.31 -12.04 -2.10
CA GLN A 38 -32.33 -11.97 -1.03
C GLN A 38 -32.44 -13.27 -0.24
N LYS A 39 -32.24 -14.41 -0.91
CA LYS A 39 -32.42 -15.74 -0.30
C LYS A 39 -31.15 -16.18 0.43
N ASP A 40 -30.01 -15.87 -0.17
CA ASP A 40 -28.70 -16.30 0.34
C ASP A 40 -28.19 -15.34 1.43
N GLY A 41 -28.72 -14.12 1.49
CA GLY A 41 -28.32 -13.08 2.45
C GLY A 41 -26.96 -12.46 2.15
N ILE A 42 -26.38 -12.76 0.98
CA ILE A 42 -25.11 -12.22 0.50
C ILE A 42 -25.35 -11.54 -0.84
N ALA A 43 -25.05 -10.24 -0.88
CA ALA A 43 -25.19 -9.40 -2.06
C ALA A 43 -23.80 -8.94 -2.57
N HIS A 44 -23.46 -9.33 -3.79
CA HIS A 44 -22.39 -8.72 -4.58
C HIS A 44 -23.02 -7.61 -5.42
N VAL A 45 -22.78 -6.35 -5.04
CA VAL A 45 -23.29 -5.18 -5.75
C VAL A 45 -22.16 -4.51 -6.53
N ILE A 46 -22.43 -4.14 -7.77
CA ILE A 46 -21.52 -3.37 -8.63
C ILE A 46 -22.17 -2.03 -8.94
N VAL A 47 -21.43 -0.94 -8.72
CA VAL A 47 -21.81 0.40 -9.17
C VAL A 47 -20.73 0.95 -10.07
N ALA A 48 -21.05 1.16 -11.35
CA ALA A 48 -20.14 1.69 -12.35
C ALA A 48 -20.60 3.08 -12.84
N ARG A 49 -19.64 3.98 -13.04
CA ARG A 49 -19.89 5.34 -13.54
C ARG A 49 -18.98 5.67 -14.73
N SER A 50 -19.52 6.35 -15.73
CA SER A 50 -18.79 6.71 -16.95
C SER A 50 -18.06 8.04 -16.82
N HIS A 51 -16.81 8.07 -17.27
CA HIS A 51 -16.04 9.29 -17.49
C HIS A 51 -16.31 9.87 -18.89
N THR A 52 -16.02 11.15 -19.07
CA THR A 52 -16.19 11.83 -20.37
C THR A 52 -15.26 11.32 -21.47
N ASN A 53 -14.19 10.61 -21.12
CA ASN A 53 -13.26 9.97 -22.06
C ASN A 53 -13.75 8.58 -22.54
N GLY A 54 -14.90 8.09 -22.06
CA GLY A 54 -15.44 6.77 -22.37
C GLY A 54 -14.95 5.64 -21.45
N ASN A 55 -14.07 5.93 -20.49
CA ASN A 55 -13.63 4.97 -19.48
C ASN A 55 -14.63 4.89 -18.32
N ILE A 56 -14.43 3.89 -17.46
CA ILE A 56 -15.33 3.55 -16.36
C ILE A 56 -14.55 3.56 -15.05
N THR A 57 -15.12 4.16 -14.01
CA THR A 57 -14.76 3.84 -12.63
C THR A 57 -15.85 2.96 -12.06
N VAL A 58 -15.47 1.90 -11.35
CA VAL A 58 -16.40 0.92 -10.79
C VAL A 58 -16.01 0.59 -9.35
N CYS A 59 -17.02 0.44 -8.49
CA CYS A 59 -16.89 -0.13 -7.16
C CYS A 59 -17.65 -1.45 -7.07
N PHE A 60 -17.06 -2.40 -6.38
CA PHE A 60 -17.61 -3.71 -6.04
C PHE A 60 -17.84 -3.74 -4.54
N TYR A 61 -18.99 -4.24 -4.10
CA TYR A 61 -19.36 -4.34 -2.70
C TYR A 61 -19.82 -5.77 -2.41
N LEU A 62 -19.33 -6.34 -1.31
CA LEU A 62 -19.82 -7.58 -0.75
C LEU A 62 -20.56 -7.26 0.54
N ILE A 63 -21.88 -7.47 0.55
CA ILE A 63 -22.77 -7.14 1.65
C ILE A 63 -23.34 -8.42 2.24
N ASP A 64 -23.15 -8.60 3.54
CA ASP A 64 -23.85 -9.58 4.37
C ASP A 64 -25.08 -8.93 4.99
N LEU A 65 -26.23 -9.22 4.38
CA LEU A 65 -27.54 -8.71 4.81
C LEU A 65 -28.05 -9.43 6.06
N TYR A 66 -27.45 -10.55 6.46
CA TYR A 66 -27.88 -11.32 7.62
C TYR A 66 -27.15 -10.92 8.91
N CYS A 67 -25.96 -10.33 8.84
CA CYS A 67 -25.19 -9.97 10.04
C CYS A 67 -24.22 -8.80 9.85
N LEU A 68 -23.16 -8.99 9.05
CA LEU A 68 -21.96 -8.15 9.13
C LEU A 68 -22.00 -6.86 8.30
N GLY A 69 -23.01 -6.66 7.45
CA GLY A 69 -23.08 -5.50 6.57
C GLY A 69 -22.03 -5.56 5.48
N VAL A 70 -21.40 -4.44 5.13
CA VAL A 70 -20.37 -4.42 4.06
C VAL A 70 -19.09 -5.14 4.53
N LYS A 71 -18.92 -6.39 4.09
CA LYS A 71 -17.78 -7.27 4.45
C LYS A 71 -16.51 -6.94 3.69
N ASP A 72 -16.63 -6.55 2.43
CA ASP A 72 -15.51 -6.25 1.55
C ASP A 72 -15.94 -5.27 0.46
N THR A 73 -14.97 -4.52 -0.08
CA THR A 73 -15.20 -3.62 -1.20
C THR A 73 -13.91 -3.33 -1.96
N GLN A 74 -14.03 -3.19 -3.27
CA GLN A 74 -12.90 -2.91 -4.17
C GLN A 74 -13.31 -1.86 -5.20
N TYR A 75 -12.34 -1.20 -5.82
CA TYR A 75 -12.61 -0.30 -6.93
C TYR A 75 -11.58 -0.44 -8.05
N LEU A 76 -12.00 -0.09 -9.27
CA LEU A 76 -11.10 0.11 -10.41
C LEU A 76 -11.35 1.51 -10.96
N PHE A 77 -10.29 2.27 -11.16
CA PHE A 77 -10.40 3.67 -11.55
C PHE A 77 -10.08 3.89 -13.02
N ASN A 78 -10.99 4.60 -13.73
CA ASN A 78 -10.79 5.12 -15.08
C ASN A 78 -10.26 4.05 -16.07
N ILE A 79 -10.77 2.83 -15.98
CA ILE A 79 -10.41 1.69 -16.82
C ILE A 79 -11.19 1.71 -18.15
N SER A 80 -10.64 1.08 -19.19
CA SER A 80 -11.38 0.92 -20.44
C SER A 80 -12.63 0.05 -20.25
N GLU A 81 -13.64 0.25 -21.09
CA GLU A 81 -14.84 -0.61 -21.11
C GLU A 81 -14.47 -2.09 -21.29
N THR A 82 -13.49 -2.39 -22.15
CA THR A 82 -12.99 -3.76 -22.34
C THR A 82 -12.44 -4.36 -21.05
N LYS A 83 -11.58 -3.64 -20.32
CA LYS A 83 -11.03 -4.13 -19.03
C LYS A 83 -12.12 -4.31 -17.99
N TYR A 84 -13.17 -3.48 -18.03
CA TYR A 84 -14.32 -3.64 -17.16
C TYR A 84 -15.12 -4.92 -17.48
N GLN A 85 -15.40 -5.19 -18.77
CA GLN A 85 -16.06 -6.44 -19.17
C GLN A 85 -15.23 -7.66 -18.79
N GLU A 86 -13.91 -7.63 -19.02
CA GLU A 86 -12.98 -8.71 -18.61
C GLU A 86 -13.04 -8.97 -17.10
N LYS A 87 -13.08 -7.91 -16.27
CA LYS A 87 -13.20 -8.05 -14.81
C LYS A 87 -14.53 -8.66 -14.39
N LYS A 88 -15.64 -8.31 -15.06
CA LYS A 88 -16.96 -8.91 -14.80
C LYS A 88 -16.99 -10.38 -15.21
N GLU A 89 -16.48 -10.71 -16.39
CA GLU A 89 -16.41 -12.09 -16.89
C GLU A 89 -15.51 -12.98 -16.02
N GLY A 90 -14.46 -12.40 -15.41
CA GLY A 90 -13.59 -13.11 -14.47
C GLY A 90 -14.23 -13.48 -13.12
N MET A 91 -15.45 -13.00 -12.81
CA MET A 91 -16.21 -13.42 -11.64
C MET A 91 -17.04 -14.69 -11.94
N GLU A 92 -16.36 -15.76 -12.37
CA GLU A 92 -16.96 -16.98 -12.97
C GLU A 92 -17.99 -17.73 -12.10
N HIS A 93 -18.09 -17.38 -10.81
CA HIS A 93 -19.03 -18.00 -9.86
C HIS A 93 -20.17 -17.09 -9.41
N VAL A 94 -20.31 -15.90 -10.02
CA VAL A 94 -21.34 -14.92 -9.65
C VAL A 94 -22.17 -14.56 -10.88
N ASP A 95 -23.41 -15.03 -10.90
CA ASP A 95 -24.38 -14.66 -11.93
C ASP A 95 -25.00 -13.29 -11.60
N PHE A 96 -24.67 -12.26 -12.39
CA PHE A 96 -25.17 -10.90 -12.19
C PHE A 96 -26.44 -10.59 -13.00
N GLU A 97 -27.32 -9.77 -12.41
CA GLU A 97 -28.46 -9.15 -13.09
C GLU A 97 -28.43 -7.61 -12.97
N PRO A 98 -28.88 -6.89 -14.02
CA PRO A 98 -28.95 -5.43 -14.00
C PRO A 98 -30.05 -4.94 -13.07
N ILE A 99 -29.71 -3.93 -12.26
CA ILE A 99 -30.63 -3.25 -11.36
C ILE A 99 -30.52 -1.74 -11.52
N ASP A 100 -31.55 -1.03 -11.09
CA ASP A 100 -31.51 0.42 -11.04
C ASP A 100 -30.66 0.91 -9.84
N TYR A 101 -30.08 2.10 -9.99
CA TYR A 101 -29.21 2.68 -8.96
C TYR A 101 -29.86 2.76 -7.56
N PRO A 102 -31.14 3.16 -7.39
CA PRO A 102 -31.77 3.18 -6.06
C PRO A 102 -31.73 1.82 -5.36
N LEU A 103 -31.93 0.71 -6.09
CA LEU A 103 -31.86 -0.62 -5.48
C LEU A 103 -30.44 -0.96 -5.03
N ALA A 104 -29.42 -0.66 -5.85
CA ALA A 104 -28.02 -0.87 -5.48
C ALA A 104 -27.64 -0.09 -4.23
N HIS A 105 -28.08 1.18 -4.16
CA HIS A 105 -27.88 2.06 -3.01
C HIS A 105 -28.55 1.51 -1.75
N ASN A 106 -29.85 1.19 -1.81
CA ASN A 106 -30.60 0.67 -0.65
C ASN A 106 -30.03 -0.67 -0.14
N ILE A 107 -29.56 -1.58 -1.01
CA ILE A 107 -28.91 -2.83 -0.57
C ILE A 107 -27.69 -2.55 0.30
N VAL A 108 -26.83 -1.61 -0.13
CA VAL A 108 -25.62 -1.26 0.61
C VAL A 108 -25.98 -0.62 1.95
N PHE A 109 -26.85 0.40 1.94
CA PHE A 109 -27.22 1.13 3.15
C PHE A 109 -28.02 0.29 4.15
N ALA A 110 -28.94 -0.56 3.70
CA ALA A 110 -29.67 -1.46 4.60
C ALA A 110 -28.72 -2.44 5.32
N GLY A 111 -27.73 -2.99 4.61
CA GLY A 111 -26.71 -3.84 5.23
C GLY A 111 -25.84 -3.08 6.25
N LEU A 112 -25.47 -1.83 5.96
CA LEU A 112 -24.73 -0.97 6.88
C LEU A 112 -25.51 -0.69 8.16
N GLU A 113 -26.74 -0.20 8.02
CA GLU A 113 -27.60 0.17 9.14
C GLU A 113 -27.89 -1.04 10.03
N PHE A 114 -28.24 -2.18 9.43
CA PHE A 114 -28.51 -3.40 10.18
C PHE A 114 -27.28 -3.86 10.97
N ALA A 115 -26.09 -3.84 10.36
CA ALA A 115 -24.85 -4.24 11.04
C ALA A 115 -24.47 -3.27 12.18
N GLU A 116 -24.71 -1.97 11.98
CA GLU A 116 -24.44 -0.93 12.98
C GLU A 116 -25.31 -1.11 14.24
N GLU A 117 -26.56 -1.58 14.12
CA GLU A 117 -27.41 -1.90 15.28
C GLU A 117 -26.77 -2.93 16.23
N TYR A 118 -25.95 -3.84 15.68
CA TYR A 118 -25.20 -4.84 16.42
C TYR A 118 -23.72 -4.46 16.60
N GLY A 119 -23.37 -3.21 16.35
CA GLY A 119 -22.06 -2.63 16.59
C GLY A 119 -20.96 -3.15 15.67
N PHE A 120 -21.31 -3.70 14.50
CA PHE A 120 -20.34 -4.00 13.46
C PHE A 120 -20.03 -2.75 12.66
N LYS A 121 -18.76 -2.60 12.29
CA LYS A 121 -18.30 -1.55 11.37
C LYS A 121 -18.13 -2.16 9.98
N PRO A 122 -18.44 -1.41 8.91
CA PRO A 122 -18.15 -1.86 7.55
C PRO A 122 -16.64 -1.98 7.30
N HIS A 123 -16.28 -2.70 6.23
CA HIS A 123 -14.90 -2.80 5.76
C HIS A 123 -14.24 -1.42 5.63
N LYS A 124 -12.95 -1.31 6.00
CA LYS A 124 -12.26 -0.01 6.07
C LYS A 124 -12.26 0.72 4.72
N ASP A 125 -12.05 0.00 3.62
CA ASP A 125 -12.05 0.56 2.27
C ASP A 125 -13.40 1.14 1.85
N PHE A 126 -14.48 0.68 2.49
CA PHE A 126 -15.79 1.29 2.30
C PHE A 126 -15.77 2.70 2.86
N THR A 127 -15.38 2.84 4.13
CA THR A 127 -15.33 4.14 4.80
C THR A 127 -14.26 5.08 4.22
N SER A 128 -13.11 4.56 3.81
CA SER A 128 -12.03 5.41 3.32
C SER A 128 -12.26 5.88 1.88
N ILE A 129 -12.90 5.07 1.03
CA ILE A 129 -12.95 5.32 -0.43
C ILE A 129 -14.33 4.99 -1.04
N THR A 130 -14.80 3.74 -0.96
CA THR A 130 -15.86 3.30 -1.89
C THR A 130 -17.26 3.78 -1.50
N GLN A 131 -17.49 4.22 -0.26
CA GLN A 131 -18.74 4.89 0.13
C GLN A 131 -18.99 6.15 -0.71
N PHE A 132 -17.93 6.83 -1.17
CA PHE A 132 -18.08 8.07 -1.91
C PHE A 132 -18.59 7.86 -3.33
N MET A 133 -18.55 6.62 -3.84
CA MET A 133 -19.18 6.25 -5.12
C MET A 133 -20.72 6.26 -5.06
N LEU A 134 -21.27 6.15 -3.85
CA LEU A 134 -22.70 6.18 -3.56
C LEU A 134 -23.10 7.59 -3.12
N GLU A 135 -24.22 8.09 -3.62
CA GLU A 135 -24.90 9.27 -3.05
C GLU A 135 -25.18 9.08 -1.55
N GLU A 136 -25.18 10.19 -0.81
CA GLU A 136 -25.57 10.17 0.61
C GLU A 136 -27.00 9.65 0.76
N ASP A 137 -27.23 8.86 1.80
CA ASP A 137 -28.57 8.41 2.13
C ASP A 137 -29.45 9.61 2.52
N SER A 138 -30.37 9.94 1.62
CA SER A 138 -31.16 11.16 1.64
C SER A 138 -32.47 10.94 0.91
N GLU A 139 -33.43 11.84 1.12
CA GLU A 139 -34.77 11.75 0.50
C GLU A 139 -34.76 11.86 -1.04
N ASP A 140 -33.60 12.17 -1.65
CA ASP A 140 -33.41 12.24 -3.09
C ASP A 140 -33.35 10.84 -3.76
N ILE A 141 -33.09 9.78 -2.98
CA ILE A 141 -33.09 8.38 -3.43
C ILE A 141 -34.40 7.71 -3.01
N GLU A 142 -35.03 6.96 -3.92
CA GLU A 142 -36.23 6.18 -3.60
C GLU A 142 -35.90 5.14 -2.53
N LEU A 143 -36.62 5.18 -1.41
CA LEU A 143 -36.48 4.19 -0.34
C LEU A 143 -37.11 2.87 -0.77
N ILE A 144 -36.30 1.81 -0.77
CA ILE A 144 -36.70 0.44 -1.07
C ILE A 144 -36.43 -0.39 0.17
N ASP A 145 -37.46 -1.05 0.69
CA ASP A 145 -37.32 -1.92 1.86
C ASP A 145 -36.51 -3.17 1.51
N ILE A 146 -35.35 -3.32 2.15
CA ILE A 146 -34.44 -4.46 2.00
C ILE A 146 -34.51 -5.27 3.30
N GLU A 147 -34.92 -6.53 3.20
CA GLU A 147 -34.98 -7.41 4.36
C GLU A 147 -33.56 -7.78 4.82
N CYS A 148 -33.23 -7.43 6.06
CA CYS A 148 -31.98 -7.78 6.73
C CYS A 148 -32.23 -8.68 7.95
N GLY A 149 -31.20 -9.45 8.31
CA GLY A 149 -31.31 -10.53 9.28
C GLY A 149 -32.05 -11.74 8.71
N LYS A 150 -32.08 -12.81 9.50
CA LYS A 150 -32.82 -14.04 9.19
C LYS A 150 -33.79 -14.32 10.32
N ASP A 151 -35.07 -14.46 9.97
CA ASP A 151 -36.16 -14.59 10.95
C ASP A 151 -36.20 -13.43 11.98
N GLY A 152 -35.80 -12.23 11.53
CA GLY A 152 -35.81 -11.00 12.33
C GLY A 152 -34.68 -10.88 13.37
N LYS A 153 -33.58 -11.63 13.20
CA LYS A 153 -32.38 -11.56 14.05
C LYS A 153 -31.09 -11.74 13.24
N PRO A 154 -29.91 -11.37 13.78
CA PRO A 154 -28.64 -11.62 13.12
C PRO A 154 -28.40 -13.11 12.91
N PHE A 155 -27.91 -13.46 11.73
CA PHE A 155 -27.48 -14.83 11.40
C PHE A 155 -26.09 -14.79 10.79
N PHE A 156 -25.08 -15.14 11.60
CA PHE A 156 -23.69 -15.14 11.15
C PHE A 156 -23.33 -16.47 10.47
N VAL A 157 -22.76 -16.41 9.28
CA VAL A 157 -22.14 -17.57 8.62
C VAL A 157 -20.66 -17.28 8.47
N SER A 158 -19.80 -18.15 9.02
CA SER A 158 -18.36 -17.99 8.84
C SER A 158 -18.01 -18.19 7.37
N GLY A 159 -17.26 -17.25 6.80
CA GLY A 159 -16.72 -17.40 5.45
C GLY A 159 -15.57 -18.40 5.43
N PRO A 160 -15.18 -18.89 4.24
CA PRO A 160 -14.05 -19.79 4.11
C PRO A 160 -12.76 -19.17 4.68
N TYR A 161 -12.54 -17.86 4.49
CA TYR A 161 -11.31 -17.20 4.95
C TYR A 161 -11.41 -16.61 6.38
N ASP A 162 -12.46 -16.92 7.15
CA ASP A 162 -12.60 -16.41 8.51
C ASP A 162 -11.87 -17.33 9.50
N ASP A 163 -10.85 -16.80 10.19
CA ASP A 163 -10.15 -17.55 11.24
C ASP A 163 -10.93 -17.62 12.57
N GLN A 164 -10.46 -18.47 13.48
CA GLN A 164 -11.11 -18.66 14.78
C GLN A 164 -11.13 -17.39 15.64
N VAL A 165 -10.16 -16.48 15.47
CA VAL A 165 -10.10 -15.21 16.21
C VAL A 165 -11.24 -14.30 15.78
N LYS A 166 -11.40 -14.10 14.46
CA LYS A 166 -12.48 -13.32 13.85
C LYS A 166 -13.84 -13.90 14.20
N ILE A 167 -14.00 -15.22 14.11
CA ILE A 167 -15.24 -15.90 14.53
C ILE A 167 -15.55 -15.58 15.99
N ASN A 168 -14.57 -15.71 16.90
CA ASN A 168 -14.77 -15.43 18.31
C ASN A 168 -15.12 -13.95 18.58
N GLN A 169 -14.50 -13.01 17.84
CA GLN A 169 -14.81 -11.59 17.93
C GLN A 169 -16.26 -11.29 17.50
N VAL A 170 -16.70 -11.83 16.37
CA VAL A 170 -18.08 -11.68 15.88
C VAL A 170 -19.07 -12.24 16.90
N MET A 171 -18.80 -13.44 17.42
CA MET A 171 -19.65 -14.09 18.42
C MET A 171 -19.72 -13.29 19.73
N ALA A 172 -18.59 -12.76 20.21
CA ALA A 172 -18.56 -11.91 21.40
C ALA A 172 -19.32 -10.60 21.21
N GLN A 173 -19.27 -10.01 20.00
CA GLN A 173 -20.01 -8.80 19.65
C GLN A 173 -21.52 -9.06 19.62
N LEU A 174 -21.96 -10.14 18.99
CA LEU A 174 -23.36 -10.56 18.97
C LEU A 174 -23.90 -10.85 20.38
N GLU A 175 -23.13 -11.57 21.20
CA GLU A 175 -23.49 -11.84 22.59
C GLU A 175 -23.64 -10.55 23.42
N ARG A 176 -22.80 -9.54 23.14
CA ARG A 176 -22.84 -8.24 23.83
C ARG A 176 -24.03 -7.38 23.41
N ASN A 177 -24.30 -7.29 22.10
CA ASN A 177 -25.25 -6.32 21.56
C ASN A 177 -26.65 -6.90 21.31
N ALA A 178 -26.72 -8.09 20.70
CA ALA A 178 -28.01 -8.79 20.55
C ALA A 178 -28.44 -9.40 21.89
N GLY A 179 -27.51 -10.06 22.59
CA GLY A 179 -27.75 -10.79 23.83
C GLY A 179 -27.97 -12.30 23.63
N PRO A 180 -27.86 -13.10 24.71
CA PRO A 180 -27.94 -14.55 24.62
C PRO A 180 -29.24 -15.04 23.96
N GLY A 181 -29.12 -15.88 22.94
CA GLY A 181 -30.24 -16.50 22.22
C GLY A 181 -30.99 -15.57 21.25
N LYS A 182 -30.45 -14.38 20.96
CA LYS A 182 -31.04 -13.40 20.03
C LYS A 182 -30.28 -13.27 18.70
N TYR A 183 -29.42 -14.23 18.40
CA TYR A 183 -28.74 -14.39 17.12
C TYR A 183 -28.57 -15.89 16.85
N ASP A 184 -28.41 -16.25 15.59
CA ASP A 184 -28.04 -17.60 15.17
C ASP A 184 -26.69 -17.55 14.46
N PHE A 185 -26.03 -18.71 14.33
CA PHE A 185 -24.78 -18.81 13.59
C PHE A 185 -24.61 -20.17 12.93
N LEU A 186 -23.81 -20.21 11.87
CA LEU A 186 -23.29 -21.40 11.23
C LEU A 186 -21.78 -21.22 11.05
N ILE A 187 -20.99 -22.05 11.73
CA ILE A 187 -19.55 -22.11 11.50
C ILE A 187 -19.33 -23.24 10.49
N GLU A 188 -18.95 -22.87 9.28
CA GLU A 188 -18.48 -23.82 8.27
C GLU A 188 -17.04 -24.22 8.62
N ASP A 189 -16.81 -25.51 8.90
CA ASP A 189 -15.45 -26.06 8.98
C ASP A 189 -14.79 -25.83 7.62
N ASN A 190 -13.84 -24.88 7.52
CA ASN A 190 -13.05 -24.72 6.30
C ASN A 190 -11.76 -25.55 6.38
N PRO A 191 -11.66 -26.67 5.65
CA PRO A 191 -10.41 -27.43 5.55
C PRO A 191 -9.34 -26.75 4.68
N ASP A 192 -9.69 -25.69 3.93
CA ASP A 192 -8.83 -24.98 2.97
C ASP A 192 -8.45 -23.55 3.40
N SER A 193 -8.91 -23.06 4.56
CA SER A 193 -8.16 -22.00 5.22
C SER A 193 -6.89 -22.69 5.68
N GLU A 194 -5.78 -22.43 5.01
CA GLU A 194 -4.49 -22.55 5.67
C GLU A 194 -4.56 -21.54 6.83
N GLU A 195 -5.17 -21.96 7.95
CA GLU A 195 -4.80 -21.45 9.25
C GLU A 195 -3.29 -21.55 9.23
N ASP A 196 -2.62 -20.41 9.17
CA ASP A 196 -1.23 -20.39 9.52
C ASP A 196 -1.20 -21.03 10.92
N GLY A 197 -0.58 -22.21 11.01
CA GLY A 197 -0.70 -23.06 12.21
C GLY A 197 -0.15 -22.37 13.47
N PHE A 198 0.22 -21.10 13.39
CA PHE A 198 0.64 -20.21 14.44
C PHE A 198 -0.51 -19.78 15.37
N ASN A 199 -1.77 -19.71 14.92
CA ASN A 199 -2.90 -19.35 15.80
C ASN A 199 -3.10 -20.34 16.97
N ILE A 200 -2.81 -21.62 16.73
CA ILE A 200 -2.84 -22.68 17.76
C ILE A 200 -1.56 -22.72 18.62
N LEU A 201 -0.51 -22.00 18.24
CA LEU A 201 0.74 -21.93 19.01
C LEU A 201 0.61 -20.93 20.15
N SER A 202 1.05 -21.35 21.33
CA SER A 202 1.31 -20.43 22.44
C SER A 202 2.42 -19.44 22.11
N TYR A 203 2.51 -18.34 22.86
CA TYR A 203 3.58 -17.36 22.73
C TYR A 203 4.98 -17.99 22.78
N GLU A 204 5.23 -18.92 23.73
CA GLU A 204 6.51 -19.63 23.85
C GLU A 204 6.81 -20.47 22.61
N GLN A 205 5.82 -21.14 22.04
CA GLN A 205 5.99 -21.94 20.82
C GLN A 205 6.27 -21.07 19.60
N LYS A 206 5.59 -19.92 19.46
CA LYS A 206 5.87 -18.95 18.39
C LYS A 206 7.30 -18.42 18.50
N ARG A 207 7.72 -18.04 19.71
CA ARG A 207 9.09 -17.57 20.00
C ARG A 207 10.13 -18.62 19.65
N ASP A 208 9.95 -19.85 20.11
CA ASP A 208 10.93 -20.92 19.91
C ASP A 208 11.03 -21.29 18.41
N LEU A 209 9.91 -21.34 17.69
CA LEU A 209 9.88 -21.56 16.24
C LEU A 209 10.56 -20.40 15.48
N PHE A 210 10.24 -19.16 15.85
CA PHE A 210 10.85 -17.98 15.25
C PHE A 210 12.37 -17.99 15.44
N HIS A 211 12.87 -18.23 16.66
CA HIS A 211 14.32 -18.25 16.91
C HIS A 211 15.03 -19.38 16.17
N ASP A 212 14.42 -20.57 16.03
CA ASP A 212 14.98 -21.65 15.21
C ASP A 212 15.20 -21.19 13.77
N LEU A 213 14.12 -20.72 13.12
CA LEU A 213 14.15 -20.24 11.73
C LEU A 213 15.09 -19.04 11.56
N TYR A 214 14.99 -18.05 12.44
CA TYR A 214 15.77 -16.81 12.38
C TYR A 214 17.29 -17.05 12.56
N SER A 215 17.66 -18.02 13.41
CA SER A 215 19.07 -18.35 13.68
C SER A 215 19.80 -18.93 12.46
N ARG A 216 19.05 -19.54 11.54
CA ARG A 216 19.54 -20.18 10.31
C ARG A 216 18.97 -19.53 9.04
N ARG A 217 18.53 -18.26 9.15
CA ARG A 217 17.86 -17.50 8.08
C ARG A 217 18.62 -17.41 6.75
N ASP A 218 19.96 -17.47 6.80
CA ASP A 218 20.82 -17.41 5.61
C ASP A 218 20.89 -18.76 4.85
N GLU A 219 20.33 -19.84 5.42
CA GLU A 219 20.39 -21.21 4.93
C GLU A 219 18.99 -21.86 4.78
N LEU A 220 17.92 -21.06 4.84
CA LEU A 220 16.55 -21.56 4.72
C LEU A 220 16.23 -22.01 3.29
N GLU A 221 15.54 -23.14 3.19
CA GLU A 221 14.86 -23.54 1.96
C GLU A 221 13.60 -22.67 1.74
N ASP A 222 13.07 -22.62 0.52
CA ASP A 222 11.95 -21.73 0.15
C ASP A 222 10.74 -21.86 1.09
N GLU A 223 10.35 -23.09 1.45
CA GLU A 223 9.23 -23.35 2.37
C GLU A 223 9.50 -22.81 3.78
N GLU A 224 10.74 -22.90 4.27
CA GLU A 224 11.11 -22.44 5.60
C GLU A 224 11.26 -20.91 5.64
N PHE A 225 11.72 -20.31 4.53
CA PHE A 225 11.73 -18.86 4.34
C PHE A 225 10.31 -18.30 4.37
N GLU A 226 9.39 -18.92 3.63
CA GLU A 226 7.97 -18.56 3.63
C GLU A 226 7.37 -18.72 5.03
N GLN A 227 7.71 -19.81 5.74
CA GLN A 227 7.28 -20.02 7.11
C GLN A 227 7.77 -18.91 8.06
N LEU A 228 9.04 -18.49 7.95
CA LEU A 228 9.60 -17.39 8.74
C LEU A 228 8.89 -16.08 8.42
N ASN A 229 8.66 -15.79 7.14
CA ASN A 229 7.96 -14.58 6.70
C ASN A 229 6.52 -14.52 7.26
N ASN A 230 5.76 -15.61 7.09
CA ASN A 230 4.38 -15.70 7.56
C ASN A 230 4.30 -15.60 9.09
N LEU A 231 5.19 -16.28 9.82
CA LEU A 231 5.27 -16.16 11.28
C LEU A 231 5.60 -14.73 11.72
N THR A 232 6.49 -14.05 10.99
CA THR A 232 6.89 -12.67 11.28
C THR A 232 5.70 -11.72 11.11
N ASN A 233 4.98 -11.81 9.98
CA ASN A 233 3.80 -10.99 9.72
C ASN A 233 2.70 -11.26 10.74
N HIS A 234 2.43 -12.53 11.07
CA HIS A 234 1.48 -12.89 12.12
C HIS A 234 1.82 -12.26 13.47
N ILE A 235 3.10 -12.23 13.84
CA ILE A 235 3.51 -11.58 15.08
C ILE A 235 3.25 -10.07 15.00
N PHE A 236 3.59 -9.41 13.89
CA PHE A 236 3.32 -7.99 13.64
C PHE A 236 1.83 -7.64 13.77
N ASP A 237 0.95 -8.43 13.16
CA ASP A 237 -0.51 -8.23 13.22
C ASP A 237 -1.04 -8.31 14.66
N ASN A 238 -0.36 -9.05 15.53
CA ASN A 238 -0.75 -9.20 16.94
C ASN A 238 -0.18 -8.11 17.87
N VAL A 239 0.87 -7.39 17.46
CA VAL A 239 1.54 -6.38 18.31
C VAL A 239 1.29 -4.95 17.88
N THR A 240 0.79 -4.73 16.66
CA THR A 240 0.46 -3.40 16.13
C THR A 240 -0.96 -3.00 16.48
N ASP A 241 -1.19 -1.69 16.61
CA ASP A 241 -2.52 -1.11 16.75
C ASP A 241 -3.09 -0.76 15.37
N THR A 242 -4.13 -1.47 14.94
CA THR A 242 -4.74 -1.30 13.63
C THR A 242 -5.18 0.15 13.34
N GLU A 243 -5.70 0.88 14.34
CA GLU A 243 -6.14 2.27 14.12
C GLU A 243 -4.94 3.21 13.90
N LEU A 244 -3.83 2.99 14.61
CA LEU A 244 -2.60 3.76 14.41
C LEU A 244 -1.92 3.42 13.08
N VAL A 245 -1.86 2.13 12.71
CA VAL A 245 -1.31 1.66 11.44
C VAL A 245 -2.05 2.31 10.27
N ASP A 246 -3.39 2.31 10.30
CA ASP A 246 -4.21 2.96 9.27
C ASP A 246 -3.95 4.47 9.22
N GLN A 247 -3.92 5.15 10.38
CA GLN A 247 -3.61 6.57 10.45
C GLN A 247 -2.24 6.90 9.83
N PHE A 248 -1.18 6.17 10.21
CA PHE A 248 0.16 6.40 9.68
C PHE A 248 0.25 6.08 8.19
N SER A 249 -0.48 5.06 7.72
CA SER A 249 -0.57 4.77 6.29
C SER A 249 -1.14 5.95 5.51
N GLU A 250 -2.22 6.56 6.00
CA GLU A 250 -2.80 7.77 5.40
C GLU A 250 -1.81 8.95 5.41
N GLU A 251 -1.09 9.18 6.51
CA GLU A 251 -0.06 10.23 6.59
C GLU A 251 1.06 10.04 5.55
N PHE A 252 1.50 8.81 5.31
CA PHE A 252 2.48 8.51 4.27
C PHE A 252 1.91 8.68 2.86
N LEU A 253 0.67 8.22 2.62
CA LEU A 253 0.01 8.40 1.33
C LEU A 253 -0.20 9.88 0.97
N ASP A 254 -0.51 10.71 1.97
CA ASP A 254 -0.60 12.16 1.79
C ASP A 254 0.76 12.81 1.46
N ASP A 255 1.87 12.29 2.00
CA ASP A 255 3.22 12.71 1.62
C ASP A 255 3.62 12.19 0.23
N PHE A 256 3.08 11.05 -0.21
CA PHE A 256 3.33 10.45 -1.51
C PHE A 256 2.53 11.10 -2.66
N ASP A 257 2.26 12.41 -2.58
CA ASP A 257 1.55 13.19 -3.61
C ASP A 257 2.47 13.53 -4.81
N PHE A 258 2.87 12.51 -5.58
CA PHE A 258 3.69 12.65 -6.77
C PHE A 258 3.33 11.67 -7.89
N GLU A 259 3.63 12.02 -9.14
CA GLU A 259 3.61 11.11 -10.28
C GLU A 259 4.90 10.28 -10.30
N LEU A 260 4.78 9.00 -10.63
CA LEU A 260 5.90 8.09 -10.76
C LEU A 260 6.24 7.82 -12.24
N THR A 261 7.53 7.75 -12.55
CA THR A 261 8.02 7.26 -13.85
C THR A 261 9.05 6.16 -13.70
N GLN A 262 9.02 5.21 -14.63
CA GLN A 262 10.01 4.15 -14.76
C GLN A 262 10.73 4.21 -16.13
N GLU A 263 10.22 5.03 -17.05
CA GLU A 263 10.61 4.99 -18.47
C GLU A 263 11.85 5.85 -18.77
N PHE A 264 12.05 6.95 -18.04
CA PHE A 264 13.11 7.90 -18.35
C PHE A 264 13.64 8.62 -17.11
N VAL A 265 14.93 8.94 -17.16
CA VAL A 265 15.61 9.77 -16.17
C VAL A 265 15.25 11.23 -16.38
N THR A 266 14.73 11.88 -15.33
CA THR A 266 14.40 13.31 -15.36
C THR A 266 15.66 14.18 -15.31
N GLU A 267 15.55 15.45 -15.72
CA GLU A 267 16.69 16.37 -15.66
C GLU A 267 17.04 16.74 -14.21
N GLU A 268 16.00 16.84 -13.37
CA GLU A 268 16.07 17.07 -11.94
C GLU A 268 16.82 15.94 -11.24
N MET A 269 16.54 14.69 -11.60
CA MET A 269 17.22 13.52 -11.08
C MET A 269 18.72 13.53 -11.39
N LEU A 270 19.15 14.14 -12.50
CA LEU A 270 20.58 14.28 -12.82
C LEU A 270 21.24 15.48 -12.11
N GLY A 271 20.46 16.43 -11.60
CA GLY A 271 20.96 17.67 -11.01
C GLY A 271 21.69 18.57 -12.03
N LEU A 272 21.32 18.47 -13.30
CA LEU A 272 21.98 19.14 -14.43
C LEU A 272 21.03 20.08 -15.18
N HIS A 273 20.25 20.88 -14.43
CA HIS A 273 19.29 21.83 -14.98
C HIS A 273 19.87 22.65 -16.15
N ASP A 274 19.03 22.90 -17.16
CA ASP A 274 19.34 23.72 -18.35
C ASP A 274 20.41 23.15 -19.32
N GLN A 275 20.86 21.91 -19.13
CA GLN A 275 21.73 21.23 -20.09
C GLN A 275 20.92 20.33 -21.02
N ASN A 276 21.10 20.48 -22.33
CA ASN A 276 20.51 19.57 -23.32
C ASN A 276 21.25 18.22 -23.30
N ILE A 277 20.87 17.36 -22.36
CA ILE A 277 21.45 16.03 -22.17
C ILE A 277 20.82 15.06 -23.17
N GLY A 278 21.66 14.27 -23.85
CA GLY A 278 21.20 13.26 -24.79
C GLY A 278 20.50 12.08 -24.10
N SER A 279 19.67 11.34 -24.84
CA SER A 279 19.04 10.09 -24.38
C SER A 279 20.10 9.08 -23.90
N ASP A 280 21.20 8.95 -24.64
CA ASP A 280 22.27 7.99 -24.34
C ASP A 280 22.91 8.25 -22.97
N THR A 281 23.06 9.51 -22.58
CA THR A 281 23.63 9.89 -21.28
C THR A 281 22.66 9.57 -20.14
N ARG A 282 21.35 9.77 -20.35
CA ARG A 282 20.29 9.37 -19.39
C ARG A 282 20.27 7.86 -19.18
N GLU A 283 20.34 7.09 -20.27
CA GLU A 283 20.41 5.61 -20.20
C GLU A 283 21.68 5.13 -19.51
N LEU A 284 22.82 5.82 -19.72
CA LEU A 284 24.06 5.50 -19.03
C LEU A 284 23.91 5.61 -17.51
N PHE A 285 23.17 6.60 -16.99
CA PHE A 285 22.98 6.78 -15.56
C PHE A 285 22.32 5.54 -14.92
N LEU A 286 21.16 5.10 -15.42
CA LEU A 286 20.48 3.89 -14.93
C LEU A 286 21.33 2.63 -15.15
N GLY A 287 22.01 2.55 -16.30
CA GLY A 287 22.91 1.45 -16.61
C GLY A 287 24.11 1.35 -15.66
N ILE A 288 24.63 2.46 -15.13
CA ILE A 288 25.68 2.47 -14.11
C ILE A 288 25.09 2.02 -12.77
N TYR A 289 23.97 2.60 -12.36
CA TYR A 289 23.29 2.27 -11.10
C TYR A 289 23.00 0.76 -11.00
N SER A 290 22.32 0.20 -12.00
CA SER A 290 22.02 -1.25 -12.08
C SER A 290 23.28 -2.13 -12.11
N LYS A 291 24.40 -1.65 -12.66
CA LYS A 291 25.65 -2.42 -12.73
C LYS A 291 26.53 -2.31 -11.49
N ALA A 292 26.26 -1.39 -10.57
CA ALA A 292 27.11 -1.20 -9.40
C ALA A 292 27.19 -2.49 -8.55
N SER A 293 26.04 -3.09 -8.22
CA SER A 293 25.97 -4.31 -7.41
C SER A 293 26.41 -5.57 -8.18
N SER A 294 26.01 -5.69 -9.45
CA SER A 294 26.30 -6.90 -10.25
C SER A 294 27.70 -6.93 -10.89
N ASN A 295 28.32 -5.77 -11.15
CA ASN A 295 29.63 -5.66 -11.79
C ASN A 295 30.25 -4.27 -11.60
N SER A 296 30.78 -4.00 -10.41
CA SER A 296 31.40 -2.71 -10.05
C SER A 296 32.51 -2.26 -11.03
N VAL A 297 33.32 -3.19 -11.57
CA VAL A 297 34.35 -2.88 -12.58
C VAL A 297 33.73 -2.32 -13.87
N LYS A 298 32.62 -2.89 -14.33
CA LYS A 298 31.89 -2.39 -15.51
C LYS A 298 31.20 -1.06 -15.18
N ALA A 299 30.62 -0.92 -13.99
CA ALA A 299 30.03 0.33 -13.53
C ALA A 299 31.07 1.48 -13.53
N ARG A 300 32.30 1.25 -13.03
CA ARG A 300 33.41 2.24 -13.09
C ARG A 300 33.79 2.63 -14.51
N ARG A 301 33.76 1.70 -15.47
CA ARG A 301 34.02 2.00 -16.89
C ARG A 301 32.92 2.85 -17.50
N LEU A 302 31.66 2.53 -17.19
CA LEU A 302 30.50 3.30 -17.66
C LEU A 302 30.48 4.71 -17.03
N LEU A 303 30.82 4.84 -15.74
CA LEU A 303 30.95 6.13 -15.07
C LEU A 303 32.02 7.02 -15.72
N LYS A 304 33.16 6.45 -16.13
CA LYS A 304 34.16 7.21 -16.91
C LYS A 304 33.61 7.71 -18.25
N LYS A 305 32.75 6.93 -18.91
CA LYS A 305 32.06 7.36 -20.13
C LYS A 305 31.07 8.49 -19.84
N PHE A 306 30.22 8.32 -18.82
CA PHE A 306 29.29 9.35 -18.35
C PHE A 306 30.02 10.67 -18.06
N ASN A 307 31.14 10.61 -17.34
CA ASN A 307 31.97 11.78 -17.01
C ASN A 307 32.65 12.45 -18.22
N SER A 308 32.75 11.75 -19.36
CA SER A 308 33.27 12.34 -20.60
C SER A 308 32.22 13.14 -21.37
N GLU A 309 30.93 12.85 -21.15
CA GLU A 309 29.80 13.54 -21.77
C GLU A 309 29.29 14.67 -20.86
N THR A 310 29.23 14.40 -19.55
CA THR A 310 28.88 15.36 -18.51
C THR A 310 30.01 15.41 -17.49
N PRO A 311 30.82 16.48 -17.43
CA PRO A 311 31.86 16.62 -16.41
C PRO A 311 31.30 16.43 -14.99
N GLU A 312 32.18 16.16 -14.02
CA GLU A 312 31.80 15.81 -12.65
C GLU A 312 30.69 16.72 -12.09
N ASN A 313 29.60 16.08 -11.73
CA ASN A 313 28.30 16.65 -11.35
C ASN A 313 27.64 15.82 -10.23
N PRO A 314 26.54 16.28 -9.62
CA PRO A 314 25.91 15.59 -8.50
C PRO A 314 25.56 14.13 -8.80
N ALA A 315 24.99 13.85 -9.98
CA ALA A 315 24.65 12.50 -10.41
C ALA A 315 25.87 11.59 -10.55
N SER A 316 26.96 12.07 -11.15
CA SER A 316 28.21 11.29 -11.23
C SER A 316 28.82 11.00 -9.86
N CYS A 317 28.75 11.97 -8.93
CA CYS A 317 29.21 11.80 -7.55
C CYS A 317 28.37 10.74 -6.82
N PHE A 318 27.04 10.77 -6.98
CA PHE A 318 26.15 9.76 -6.44
C PHE A 318 26.49 8.36 -6.99
N LEU A 319 26.62 8.21 -8.31
CA LEU A 319 26.96 6.93 -8.92
C LEU A 319 28.32 6.39 -8.44
N GLU A 320 29.31 7.26 -8.24
CA GLU A 320 30.60 6.85 -7.65
C GLU A 320 30.42 6.34 -6.23
N LEU A 321 29.59 6.99 -5.42
CA LEU A 321 29.31 6.56 -4.04
C LEU A 321 28.57 5.21 -4.00
N ILE A 322 27.62 4.97 -4.90
CA ILE A 322 26.96 3.66 -5.01
C ILE A 322 28.01 2.59 -5.32
N ILE A 323 28.91 2.82 -6.29
CA ILE A 323 29.99 1.87 -6.59
C ILE A 323 30.92 1.65 -5.38
N LEU A 324 31.31 2.72 -4.68
CA LEU A 324 32.20 2.62 -3.51
C LEU A 324 31.55 1.85 -2.36
N ARG A 325 30.23 2.01 -2.15
CA ARG A 325 29.45 1.28 -1.16
C ARG A 325 29.45 -0.22 -1.47
N GLU A 326 29.15 -0.59 -2.70
CA GLU A 326 29.16 -2.01 -3.14
C GLU A 326 30.55 -2.65 -3.03
N GLU A 327 31.61 -1.87 -3.23
CA GLU A 327 32.98 -2.33 -3.07
C GLU A 327 33.45 -2.36 -1.60
N ASN A 328 32.61 -1.97 -0.64
CA ASN A 328 32.99 -1.77 0.77
C ASN A 328 34.26 -0.92 0.92
N SER A 329 34.38 0.13 0.10
CA SER A 329 35.59 0.95 0.03
C SER A 329 35.73 1.85 1.26
N VAL A 330 36.94 1.89 1.82
CA VAL A 330 37.30 2.77 2.95
C VAL A 330 37.16 4.26 2.61
N ASP A 331 37.19 4.61 1.32
CA ASP A 331 37.08 6.00 0.86
C ASP A 331 35.62 6.52 0.86
N TYR A 332 34.63 5.65 1.06
CA TYR A 332 33.21 6.00 0.93
C TYR A 332 32.80 7.17 1.81
N SER A 333 33.08 7.10 3.13
CA SER A 333 32.62 8.11 4.09
C SER A 333 33.26 9.49 3.82
N GLU A 334 34.57 9.54 3.55
CA GLU A 334 35.25 10.79 3.20
C GLU A 334 34.68 11.40 1.91
N LYS A 335 34.46 10.58 0.89
CA LYS A 335 33.87 11.00 -0.38
C LYS A 335 32.43 11.47 -0.24
N LEU A 336 31.62 10.81 0.57
CA LEU A 336 30.24 11.20 0.83
C LEU A 336 30.20 12.60 1.47
N LYS A 337 30.97 12.82 2.53
CA LYS A 337 31.08 14.13 3.19
C LYS A 337 31.59 15.20 2.23
N GLN A 338 32.58 14.88 1.39
CA GLN A 338 33.09 15.78 0.36
C GLN A 338 32.00 16.16 -0.67
N TYR A 339 31.32 15.17 -1.26
CA TYR A 339 30.33 15.40 -2.32
C TYR A 339 29.07 16.09 -1.79
N PHE A 340 28.62 15.70 -0.61
CA PHE A 340 27.49 16.34 0.06
C PHE A 340 27.78 17.82 0.35
N SER A 341 28.97 18.15 0.85
CA SER A 341 29.35 19.56 1.10
C SER A 341 29.30 20.44 -0.16
N ARG A 342 29.45 19.82 -1.34
CA ARG A 342 29.46 20.52 -2.63
C ARG A 342 28.08 20.61 -3.26
N PHE A 343 27.22 19.63 -3.00
CA PHE A 343 25.89 19.50 -3.58
C PHE A 343 24.84 19.15 -2.51
N PRO A 344 24.67 20.01 -1.48
CA PRO A 344 23.84 19.68 -0.31
C PRO A 344 22.34 19.56 -0.65
N GLU A 345 21.88 20.21 -1.71
CA GLU A 345 20.47 20.19 -2.13
C GLU A 345 20.13 19.02 -3.07
N TYR A 346 21.12 18.22 -3.49
CA TYR A 346 20.85 17.14 -4.43
C TYR A 346 20.21 15.93 -3.72
N PRO A 347 18.97 15.52 -4.08
CA PRO A 347 18.16 14.61 -3.27
C PRO A 347 18.84 13.28 -2.95
N LEU A 348 19.45 12.63 -3.95
CA LEU A 348 20.09 11.34 -3.76
C LEU A 348 21.34 11.42 -2.87
N LEU A 349 22.10 12.53 -2.87
CA LEU A 349 23.22 12.71 -1.95
C LEU A 349 22.74 13.00 -0.52
N ARG A 350 21.62 13.73 -0.36
CA ARG A 350 20.96 13.91 0.93
C ARG A 350 20.53 12.57 1.51
N ILE A 351 19.87 11.73 0.72
CA ILE A 351 19.49 10.37 1.12
C ILE A 351 20.71 9.57 1.59
N LEU A 352 21.80 9.53 0.81
CA LEU A 352 23.01 8.79 1.21
C LEU A 352 23.63 9.34 2.51
N MET A 353 23.62 10.66 2.70
CA MET A 353 24.10 11.30 3.93
C MET A 353 23.21 10.94 5.14
N THR A 354 21.89 10.93 4.96
CA THR A 354 20.96 10.52 6.03
C THR A 354 21.19 9.07 6.45
N ILE A 355 21.38 8.16 5.49
CA ILE A 355 21.72 6.76 5.76
C ILE A 355 23.03 6.66 6.55
N ASP A 356 24.07 7.40 6.17
CA ASP A 356 25.36 7.41 6.88
C ASP A 356 25.22 7.97 8.32
N ASN A 357 24.38 8.98 8.52
CA ASN A 357 24.09 9.52 9.85
C ASN A 357 23.41 8.49 10.75
N PHE A 358 22.50 7.66 10.21
CA PHE A 358 21.92 6.54 10.96
C PHE A 358 23.01 5.54 11.35
N PHE A 359 23.89 5.13 10.45
CA PHE A 359 24.93 4.13 10.79
C PHE A 359 25.96 4.62 11.82
N ASN A 360 26.24 5.92 11.86
CA ASN A 360 27.27 6.49 12.74
C ASN A 360 26.72 7.12 14.04
N ASP A 361 25.39 7.10 14.26
CA ASP A 361 24.72 7.74 15.40
C ASP A 361 25.10 9.22 15.58
N GLU A 362 25.38 9.93 14.48
CA GLU A 362 25.85 11.32 14.52
C GLU A 362 24.72 12.32 14.87
N ILE A 363 23.47 11.97 14.56
CA ILE A 363 22.27 12.80 14.76
C ILE A 363 21.14 11.92 15.31
N GLU A 364 20.33 12.47 16.21
CA GLU A 364 19.16 11.77 16.76
C GLU A 364 18.13 11.45 15.65
N VAL A 365 17.66 10.20 15.62
CA VAL A 365 16.84 9.67 14.52
C VAL A 365 15.47 10.33 14.44
N ASP A 366 14.89 10.67 15.59
CA ASP A 366 13.64 11.42 15.70
C ASP A 366 13.74 12.78 15.01
N ILE A 367 14.82 13.55 15.25
CA ILE A 367 15.06 14.84 14.61
C ILE A 367 15.14 14.70 13.09
N ILE A 368 15.82 13.65 12.60
CA ILE A 368 15.91 13.40 11.15
C ILE A 368 14.52 13.12 10.59
N MET A 369 13.76 12.22 11.23
CA MET A 369 12.50 11.71 10.73
C MET A 369 11.35 12.71 10.81
N GLU A 370 11.39 13.68 11.74
CA GLU A 370 10.37 14.74 11.84
C GLU A 370 10.21 15.56 10.55
N ASP A 371 11.32 15.83 9.86
CA ASP A 371 11.36 16.69 8.66
C ASP A 371 11.70 15.91 7.37
N PHE A 372 11.83 14.57 7.42
CA PHE A 372 12.18 13.76 6.25
C PHE A 372 10.93 13.38 5.45
N THR A 373 10.51 14.28 4.55
CA THR A 373 9.29 14.16 3.73
C THR A 373 9.62 14.29 2.24
N MET A 374 8.71 13.87 1.36
CA MET A 374 8.88 14.04 -0.08
C MET A 374 9.12 15.51 -0.45
N GLN A 375 8.36 16.41 0.18
CA GLN A 375 8.51 17.85 -0.01
C GLN A 375 9.89 18.33 0.43
N SER A 376 10.41 17.84 1.56
CA SER A 376 11.69 18.28 2.08
C SER A 376 12.85 17.73 1.27
N VAL A 377 12.78 16.49 0.78
CA VAL A 377 13.87 15.79 0.07
C VAL A 377 13.92 16.18 -1.41
N PHE A 378 12.77 16.21 -2.08
CA PHE A 378 12.68 16.44 -3.53
C PHE A 378 12.22 17.85 -3.89
N ALA A 379 12.13 18.76 -2.92
CA ALA A 379 11.81 20.18 -3.11
C ALA A 379 10.52 20.44 -3.90
N GLY A 380 9.50 19.59 -3.73
CA GLY A 380 8.19 19.73 -4.37
C GLY A 380 8.15 19.30 -5.85
N ARG A 381 9.11 18.49 -6.31
CA ARG A 381 9.03 17.82 -7.60
C ARG A 381 7.79 16.93 -7.64
N THR A 382 6.98 17.09 -8.69
CA THR A 382 5.74 16.32 -8.88
C THR A 382 5.92 15.06 -9.73
N LEU A 383 7.11 14.85 -10.32
CA LEU A 383 7.45 13.65 -11.09
C LEU A 383 8.78 13.08 -10.59
N ILE A 384 8.72 11.86 -10.05
CA ILE A 384 9.84 11.19 -9.40
C ILE A 384 10.08 9.82 -10.07
N HIS A 385 11.34 9.46 -10.27
CA HIS A 385 11.67 8.15 -10.80
C HIS A 385 11.55 7.08 -9.70
N SER A 386 11.06 5.88 -10.03
CA SER A 386 10.96 4.73 -9.09
C SER A 386 12.23 4.46 -8.28
N MET A 387 13.41 4.47 -8.90
CA MET A 387 14.70 4.40 -8.21
C MET A 387 14.89 5.47 -7.13
N GLU A 388 14.50 6.72 -7.36
CA GLU A 388 14.61 7.78 -6.34
C GLU A 388 13.67 7.50 -5.17
N VAL A 389 12.44 7.03 -5.46
CA VAL A 389 11.45 6.64 -4.45
C VAL A 389 11.94 5.46 -3.62
N PHE A 390 12.52 4.43 -4.24
CA PHE A 390 13.14 3.31 -3.51
C PHE A 390 14.21 3.77 -2.52
N ASN A 391 15.09 4.69 -2.95
CA ASN A 391 16.13 5.24 -2.08
C ASN A 391 15.53 6.07 -0.94
N TYR A 392 14.45 6.79 -1.20
CA TYR A 392 13.70 7.54 -0.19
C TYR A 392 13.03 6.61 0.83
N LEU A 393 12.28 5.60 0.37
CA LEU A 393 11.63 4.58 1.20
C LEU A 393 12.64 3.85 2.09
N SER A 394 13.83 3.56 1.56
CA SER A 394 14.92 2.93 2.34
C SER A 394 15.29 3.74 3.58
N VAL A 395 15.30 5.08 3.50
CA VAL A 395 15.55 5.95 4.67
C VAL A 395 14.40 5.85 5.66
N LEU A 396 13.15 5.93 5.18
CA LEU A 396 11.99 5.86 6.06
C LEU A 396 11.94 4.52 6.81
N PHE A 397 12.11 3.39 6.11
CA PHE A 397 12.16 2.07 6.71
C PHE A 397 13.28 1.96 7.76
N MET A 398 14.50 2.41 7.43
CA MET A 398 15.62 2.39 8.37
C MET A 398 15.39 3.30 9.58
N GLY A 399 14.82 4.50 9.37
CA GLY A 399 14.53 5.44 10.45
C GLY A 399 13.49 4.90 11.43
N LEU A 400 12.40 4.33 10.91
CA LEU A 400 11.34 3.72 11.74
C LEU A 400 11.84 2.47 12.47
N PHE A 401 12.66 1.64 11.82
CA PHE A 401 13.35 0.53 12.47
C PHE A 401 14.16 1.00 13.69
N ARG A 402 14.91 2.10 13.52
CA ARG A 402 15.76 2.66 14.56
C ARG A 402 14.99 3.33 15.69
N LEU A 403 13.80 3.86 15.41
CA LEU A 403 12.88 4.37 16.42
C LEU A 403 12.16 3.24 17.19
N GLY A 404 12.10 2.04 16.62
CA GLY A 404 11.29 0.94 17.15
C GLY A 404 9.79 1.22 17.05
N ASP A 405 9.38 2.12 16.15
CA ASP A 405 7.99 2.53 15.94
C ASP A 405 7.30 1.54 15.00
N ILE A 406 6.84 0.43 15.58
CA ILE A 406 6.27 -0.72 14.84
C ILE A 406 4.97 -0.36 14.11
N ASP A 407 4.13 0.49 14.71
CA ASP A 407 2.84 0.90 14.13
C ASP A 407 3.08 1.77 12.90
N ARG A 408 3.97 2.76 13.02
CA ARG A 408 4.31 3.64 11.89
C ARG A 408 5.07 2.89 10.81
N PHE A 409 5.91 1.93 11.18
CA PHE A 409 6.58 1.05 10.21
C PHE A 409 5.57 0.22 9.41
N GLU A 410 4.58 -0.38 10.06
CA GLU A 410 3.53 -1.14 9.35
C GLU A 410 2.64 -0.21 8.51
N GLY A 411 2.34 0.99 8.98
CA GLY A 411 1.63 2.01 8.19
C GLY A 411 2.39 2.38 6.90
N LEU A 412 3.71 2.55 6.98
CA LEU A 412 4.56 2.73 5.80
C LEU A 412 4.52 1.50 4.89
N CYS A 413 4.54 0.28 5.46
CA CYS A 413 4.40 -0.95 4.69
C CYS A 413 3.12 -0.95 3.87
N GLN A 414 1.97 -0.63 4.47
CA GLN A 414 0.71 -0.51 3.74
C GLN A 414 0.74 0.60 2.69
N ALA A 415 1.35 1.75 3.00
CA ALA A 415 1.39 2.88 2.08
C ALA A 415 2.21 2.60 0.82
N TYR A 416 3.42 2.03 0.93
CA TYR A 416 4.29 1.85 -0.25
C TYR A 416 3.77 0.79 -1.24
N HIS A 417 2.94 -0.17 -0.79
CA HIS A 417 2.28 -1.13 -1.69
C HIS A 417 1.31 -0.45 -2.67
N ASN A 418 0.88 0.79 -2.39
CA ASN A 418 0.06 1.60 -3.30
C ASN A 418 0.91 2.34 -4.35
N LEU A 419 2.24 2.30 -4.26
CA LEU A 419 3.12 2.92 -5.24
C LEU A 419 3.35 1.98 -6.42
N GLU A 420 3.22 2.50 -7.64
CA GLU A 420 3.47 1.76 -8.88
C GLU A 420 4.98 1.60 -9.17
N LEU A 421 5.78 1.10 -8.20
CA LEU A 421 7.21 0.84 -8.37
C LEU A 421 7.48 -0.14 -9.52
N SER A 422 8.71 -0.16 -10.06
CA SER A 422 9.08 -1.24 -10.98
C SER A 422 9.26 -2.55 -10.21
N ASP A 423 9.10 -3.69 -10.88
CA ASP A 423 9.28 -5.02 -10.29
C ASP A 423 10.58 -5.12 -9.47
N LEU A 424 11.69 -4.57 -9.99
CA LEU A 424 12.98 -4.59 -9.30
C LEU A 424 12.97 -3.75 -8.01
N GLU A 425 12.42 -2.55 -8.04
CA GLU A 425 12.38 -1.69 -6.85
C GLU A 425 11.37 -2.19 -5.81
N PHE A 426 10.29 -2.82 -6.26
CA PHE A 426 9.33 -3.49 -5.40
C PHE A 426 9.97 -4.68 -4.68
N GLU A 427 10.59 -5.61 -5.42
CA GLU A 427 11.30 -6.78 -4.84
C GLU A 427 12.38 -6.36 -3.83
N LEU A 428 13.16 -5.31 -4.13
CA LEU A 428 14.17 -4.80 -3.20
C LEU A 428 13.55 -4.18 -1.95
N SER A 429 12.39 -3.52 -2.07
CA SER A 429 11.66 -2.94 -0.94
C SER A 429 11.10 -4.04 -0.04
N ASP A 430 10.45 -5.04 -0.63
CA ASP A 430 9.90 -6.19 0.10
C ASP A 430 10.97 -6.95 0.86
N HIS A 431 12.12 -7.20 0.23
CA HIS A 431 13.24 -7.83 0.89
C HIS A 431 13.76 -6.99 2.08
N LEU A 432 13.85 -5.65 1.92
CA LEU A 432 14.25 -4.76 3.01
C LEU A 432 13.23 -4.78 4.16
N VAL A 433 11.93 -4.75 3.85
CA VAL A 433 10.85 -4.85 4.82
C VAL A 433 10.94 -6.16 5.59
N PHE A 434 11.12 -7.29 4.90
CA PHE A 434 11.30 -8.60 5.53
C PHE A 434 12.47 -8.61 6.52
N VAL A 435 13.65 -8.11 6.09
CA VAL A 435 14.83 -8.03 6.96
C VAL A 435 14.55 -7.16 8.18
N ILE A 436 13.86 -6.03 8.02
CA ILE A 436 13.55 -5.15 9.15
C ILE A 436 12.53 -5.79 10.10
N LYS A 437 11.41 -6.32 9.58
CA LYS A 437 10.37 -6.97 10.39
C LYS A 437 10.96 -8.12 11.20
N THR A 438 11.75 -9.00 10.60
CA THR A 438 12.38 -10.12 11.31
C THR A 438 13.32 -9.63 12.43
N ASN A 439 14.10 -8.57 12.21
CA ASN A 439 14.94 -7.99 13.26
C ASN A 439 14.12 -7.34 14.40
N LEU A 440 13.00 -6.69 14.07
CA LEU A 440 12.09 -6.12 15.07
C LEU A 440 11.43 -7.22 15.90
N VAL A 441 10.92 -8.30 15.27
CA VAL A 441 10.37 -9.46 16.00
C VAL A 441 11.42 -10.10 16.90
N ASN A 442 12.66 -10.28 16.43
CA ASN A 442 13.72 -10.80 17.28
C ASN A 442 13.95 -9.91 18.52
N SER A 443 13.93 -8.58 18.33
CA SER A 443 14.07 -7.62 19.42
C SER A 443 12.89 -7.66 20.41
N LEU A 444 11.66 -7.84 19.92
CA LEU A 444 10.46 -8.00 20.75
C LEU A 444 10.56 -9.24 21.65
N PHE A 445 11.06 -10.35 21.11
CA PHE A 445 11.24 -11.58 21.88
C PHE A 445 12.40 -11.53 22.88
N GLU A 446 13.42 -10.69 22.67
CA GLU A 446 14.52 -10.51 23.62
C GLU A 446 14.12 -9.64 24.84
N LEU A 447 13.09 -8.80 24.72
CA LEU A 447 12.61 -7.89 25.77
C LEU A 447 11.56 -8.52 26.71
N ALA A 448 10.92 -9.61 26.29
CA ALA A 448 9.84 -10.32 26.99
C ALA A 448 10.36 -11.51 27.81
#